data_AF-A6K128-F1
#
_entry.id   AF-A6K128-F1
#
_cell.length_a   1.000
_cell.length_b   1.000
_cell.length_c   1.000
_cell.angle_alpha   90.00
_cell.angle_beta   90.00
_cell.angle_gamma   90.00
#
_symmetry.space_group_name_H-M   'P 1'
#
loop_
_entity.id
_entity.type
_entity.pdbx_description
1 polymer ?
#
loop_
_entity_poly.entity_id
_entity_poly.type
_entity_poly.pdbx_seq_one_letter_code
_entity_poly.pdbx_strand_id
1 'polypeptide(L)'
;MGETMSKRLKFHLGEAEMEERSFPNPFLDYEVAASATGFASGTAEETGRVCPLPTTEDPGLPFHPNGKIVPNLIKRIQTKIKDLLQQMEEGLKTADPHDCSAYTGWTGIALLYLQLYRVTGDQTYLLRSLDYVKRTLRNLSGRRVTFLCGDAGPLAVGAVIYHKLKSECESQECITKLLQMHRTIVCQESELPDELLFGRAGYLYALLYLNTEIGPGTVGETAIKEVVTAIIESGKRLSREERKSERCPLLYQWHRKQYVGAAHGMAGIYYMLMQPEAKVDQETLTEMVKPSIDYVRHKKFRSGNYPSSLSNETDRLVHWCHGAPGVIHMLLRAYQVWLVLFTFFLTCWYQRQHGFRHLNLALCRRIKKVTTHVHFIGNIDFLPCIHYTYRCASCEAAVSSHEGKEKWHVNQATYGHFRVIRD
;
A
#
# COMPACT_ATOMS: atom_id res chain seq x y z
N MET A 1 -13.90 32.35 -32.74
CA MET A 1 -12.49 32.17 -32.31
C MET A 1 -12.50 31.28 -31.09
N GLY A 2 -11.83 30.13 -31.14
CA GLY A 2 -11.63 29.28 -29.96
C GLY A 2 -12.27 27.90 -30.07
N GLU A 3 -11.78 27.06 -30.98
CA GLU A 3 -12.00 25.60 -30.90
C GLU A 3 -11.01 24.91 -31.84
N THR A 4 -9.76 24.83 -31.41
CA THR A 4 -8.72 23.86 -31.87
C THR A 4 -7.42 24.23 -31.19
N MET A 5 -7.35 24.07 -29.86
CA MET A 5 -6.05 23.90 -29.22
C MET A 5 -5.48 22.58 -29.74
N SER A 6 -4.49 22.68 -30.62
CA SER A 6 -3.80 21.56 -31.26
C SER A 6 -3.37 20.53 -30.20
N LYS A 7 -3.61 19.23 -30.46
CA LYS A 7 -3.13 18.10 -29.65
C LYS A 7 -1.63 18.22 -29.30
N ARG A 8 -0.88 18.97 -30.10
CA ARG A 8 0.55 19.30 -29.89
C ARG A 8 0.83 20.14 -28.64
N LEU A 9 -0.13 20.94 -28.15
CA LEU A 9 0.01 21.74 -26.92
C LEU A 9 -0.31 20.93 -25.64
N LYS A 10 -1.17 19.91 -25.74
CA LYS A 10 -1.41 18.98 -24.61
C LYS A 10 -0.19 18.11 -24.28
N PHE A 11 0.68 17.87 -25.26
CA PHE A 11 1.94 17.12 -25.05
C PHE A 11 2.98 17.85 -24.20
N HIS A 12 2.82 19.16 -23.96
CA HIS A 12 3.73 19.93 -23.10
C HIS A 12 3.31 19.96 -21.62
N LEU A 13 2.18 19.36 -21.26
CA LEU A 13 1.69 19.28 -19.89
C LEU A 13 1.49 17.81 -19.55
N GLY A 14 2.29 17.26 -18.65
CA GLY A 14 2.28 15.83 -18.26
C GLY A 14 0.92 15.28 -17.80
N GLU A 15 -0.10 16.13 -17.62
CA GLU A 15 -1.50 15.76 -17.35
C GLU A 15 -2.06 14.75 -18.38
N ALA A 16 -1.74 14.90 -19.66
CA ALA A 16 -2.26 14.03 -20.72
C ALA A 16 -1.83 12.55 -20.56
N GLU A 17 -0.58 12.29 -20.13
CA GLU A 17 -0.07 10.92 -19.96
C GLU A 17 -0.69 10.21 -18.74
N MET A 18 -1.14 10.97 -17.75
CA MET A 18 -1.77 10.41 -16.57
C MET A 18 -3.22 10.03 -16.84
N GLU A 19 -3.96 10.91 -17.52
CA GLU A 19 -5.35 10.69 -17.92
C GLU A 19 -5.50 9.43 -18.77
N GLU A 20 -4.57 9.17 -19.71
CA GLU A 20 -4.56 7.95 -20.53
C GLU A 20 -4.42 6.65 -19.73
N ARG A 21 -3.96 6.73 -18.48
CA ARG A 21 -3.74 5.57 -17.61
C ARG A 21 -4.88 5.37 -16.61
N SER A 22 -5.89 6.23 -16.63
CA SER A 22 -7.06 6.19 -15.76
C SER A 22 -8.38 6.22 -16.52
N PHE A 23 -9.39 5.51 -16.02
CA PHE A 23 -10.77 5.74 -16.35
C PHE A 23 -11.25 7.06 -15.72
N PRO A 24 -12.11 7.81 -16.42
CA PRO A 24 -12.88 8.88 -15.80
C PRO A 24 -13.64 8.35 -14.59
N ASN A 25 -13.57 9.04 -13.46
CA ASN A 25 -14.31 8.68 -12.26
C ASN A 25 -15.82 8.94 -12.49
N PRO A 26 -16.68 7.92 -12.53
CA PRO A 26 -18.10 8.12 -12.80
C PRO A 26 -18.90 8.50 -11.54
N PHE A 27 -18.29 8.47 -10.36
CA PHE A 27 -18.98 8.74 -9.08
C PHE A 27 -18.96 10.22 -8.74
N LEU A 28 -20.11 10.72 -8.32
CA LEU A 28 -20.28 12.08 -7.81
C LEU A 28 -19.45 12.28 -6.53
N ASP A 29 -19.04 13.51 -6.25
CA ASP A 29 -18.48 13.82 -4.93
C ASP A 29 -19.54 13.72 -3.84
N TYR A 30 -19.09 13.40 -2.62
CA TYR A 30 -19.95 13.14 -1.48
C TYR A 30 -21.00 14.23 -1.24
N GLU A 31 -20.65 15.52 -1.34
CA GLU A 31 -21.59 16.64 -1.13
C GLU A 31 -22.74 16.63 -2.15
N VAL A 32 -22.42 16.28 -3.39
CA VAL A 32 -23.40 16.18 -4.48
C VAL A 32 -24.25 14.93 -4.31
N ALA A 33 -23.64 13.80 -3.92
CA ALA A 33 -24.37 12.56 -3.66
C ALA A 33 -25.26 12.66 -2.41
N ALA A 34 -24.82 13.35 -1.36
CA ALA A 34 -25.55 13.56 -0.12
C ALA A 34 -26.72 14.53 -0.31
N SER A 35 -26.53 15.60 -1.11
CA SER A 35 -27.62 16.51 -1.46
C SER A 35 -28.67 15.84 -2.36
N ALA A 36 -28.27 15.02 -3.33
CA ALA A 36 -29.18 14.25 -4.18
C ALA A 36 -30.04 13.23 -3.41
N THR A 37 -29.52 12.71 -2.29
CA THR A 37 -30.21 11.74 -1.42
C THR A 37 -31.00 12.40 -0.28
N GLY A 38 -31.14 13.73 -0.27
CA GLY A 38 -31.95 14.47 0.72
C GLY A 38 -31.32 14.60 2.11
N PHE A 39 -30.01 14.37 2.25
CA PHE A 39 -29.29 14.45 3.53
C PHE A 39 -28.83 15.87 3.91
N ALA A 40 -29.11 16.88 3.10
CA ALA A 40 -28.82 18.27 3.44
C ALA A 40 -29.89 18.83 4.38
N SER A 41 -29.52 19.06 5.64
CA SER A 41 -30.38 19.71 6.64
C SER A 41 -30.65 21.17 6.26
N GLY A 42 -31.91 21.46 5.91
CA GLY A 42 -32.68 22.64 6.30
C GLY A 42 -32.24 24.03 5.77
N THR A 43 -32.93 24.48 4.73
CA THR A 43 -33.70 25.75 4.71
C THR A 43 -34.76 25.62 3.62
N ALA A 44 -36.02 25.81 3.99
CA ALA A 44 -37.17 25.72 3.11
C ALA A 44 -37.18 26.85 2.08
N GLU A 45 -37.57 26.53 0.84
CA GLU A 45 -38.50 27.34 0.07
C GLU A 45 -39.19 26.48 -0.99
N GLU A 46 -40.52 26.50 -0.96
CA GLU A 46 -41.41 25.89 -1.95
C GLU A 46 -41.17 26.50 -3.32
N THR A 47 -40.93 25.68 -4.35
CA THR A 47 -41.59 25.85 -5.64
C THR A 47 -41.67 24.51 -6.36
N GLY A 48 -42.89 24.17 -6.80
CA GLY A 48 -43.22 22.87 -7.38
C GLY A 48 -42.44 22.56 -8.65
N ARG A 49 -41.74 21.43 -8.65
CA ARG A 49 -41.51 20.60 -9.83
C ARG A 49 -41.65 19.15 -9.42
N VAL A 50 -42.51 18.43 -10.13
CA VAL A 50 -42.70 16.99 -10.02
C VAL A 50 -41.37 16.30 -10.29
N CYS A 51 -40.74 15.75 -9.25
CA CYS A 51 -39.63 14.81 -9.41
C CYS A 51 -40.17 13.50 -9.99
N PRO A 52 -39.59 12.95 -11.07
CA PRO A 52 -39.86 11.57 -11.45
C PRO A 52 -39.48 10.65 -10.27
N LEU A 53 -40.30 9.63 -9.98
CA LEU A 53 -39.95 8.61 -8.99
C LEU A 53 -38.56 8.02 -9.31
N PRO A 54 -37.68 7.84 -8.30
CA PRO A 54 -36.43 7.12 -8.51
C PRO A 54 -36.76 5.67 -8.89
N THR A 55 -36.34 5.24 -10.07
CA THR A 55 -36.25 3.83 -10.42
C THR A 55 -35.31 3.14 -9.43
N THR A 56 -35.61 1.87 -9.12
CA THR A 56 -35.06 1.03 -8.05
C THR A 56 -33.56 0.71 -8.10
N GLU A 57 -32.73 1.54 -8.73
CA GLU A 57 -31.28 1.37 -8.84
C GLU A 57 -30.48 2.60 -8.37
N ASP A 58 -31.05 3.47 -7.52
CA ASP A 58 -30.27 4.55 -6.91
C ASP A 58 -29.55 4.02 -5.65
N PRO A 59 -28.21 3.85 -5.64
CA PRO A 59 -27.53 3.44 -4.44
C PRO A 59 -27.49 4.64 -3.50
N GLY A 60 -28.43 4.68 -2.55
CA GLY A 60 -28.32 5.55 -1.38
C GLY A 60 -26.93 5.47 -0.75
N LEU A 61 -26.56 6.51 0.01
CA LEU A 61 -25.20 6.65 0.55
C LEU A 61 -24.70 5.33 1.19
N PRO A 62 -23.45 4.90 0.90
CA PRO A 62 -22.89 3.64 1.37
C PRO A 62 -22.70 3.57 2.90
N PHE A 63 -22.93 4.67 3.61
CA PHE A 63 -22.74 4.80 5.04
C PHE A 63 -23.94 5.48 5.71
N HIS A 64 -24.23 5.06 6.93
CA HIS A 64 -25.07 5.81 7.85
C HIS A 64 -24.34 7.09 8.33
N PRO A 65 -25.06 8.11 8.83
CA PRO A 65 -24.46 9.35 9.35
C PRO A 65 -23.43 9.13 10.48
N ASN A 66 -23.51 7.99 11.18
CA ASN A 66 -22.55 7.59 12.21
C ASN A 66 -21.29 6.88 11.65
N GLY A 67 -21.09 6.88 10.34
CA GLY A 67 -19.94 6.29 9.66
C GLY A 67 -19.99 4.76 9.48
N LYS A 68 -21.06 4.09 9.94
CA LYS A 68 -21.21 2.64 9.74
C LYS A 68 -21.62 2.31 8.31
N ILE A 69 -21.00 1.28 7.73
CA ILE A 69 -21.36 0.76 6.41
C ILE A 69 -22.80 0.24 6.45
N VAL A 70 -23.61 0.58 5.44
CA VAL A 70 -25.01 0.11 5.37
C VAL A 70 -25.07 -1.42 5.22
N PRO A 71 -26.03 -2.11 5.87
CA PRO A 71 -26.10 -3.58 5.86
C PRO A 71 -26.16 -4.20 4.46
N ASN A 72 -26.85 -3.55 3.52
CA ASN A 72 -26.94 -4.01 2.13
C ASN A 72 -25.56 -4.01 1.44
N LEU A 73 -24.74 -3.00 1.70
CA LEU A 73 -23.38 -2.94 1.16
C LEU A 73 -22.50 -4.00 1.82
N ILE A 74 -22.57 -4.17 3.14
CA ILE A 74 -21.87 -5.26 3.85
C ILE A 74 -22.21 -6.62 3.23
N LYS A 75 -23.50 -6.90 3.00
CA LYS A 75 -23.94 -8.15 2.37
C LYS A 75 -23.35 -8.33 0.97
N ARG A 76 -23.35 -7.28 0.14
CA ARG A 76 -22.75 -7.32 -1.21
C ARG A 76 -21.26 -7.60 -1.16
N ILE A 77 -20.52 -6.93 -0.27
CA ILE A 77 -19.08 -7.13 -0.07
C ILE A 77 -18.81 -8.57 0.36
N GLN A 78 -19.54 -9.08 1.36
CA GLN A 78 -19.39 -10.44 1.85
C GLN A 78 -19.67 -11.50 0.78
N THR A 79 -20.73 -11.32 -0.03
CA THR A 79 -20.99 -12.22 -1.17
C THR A 79 -19.83 -12.20 -2.15
N LYS A 80 -19.35 -11.01 -2.54
CA LYS A 80 -18.23 -10.91 -3.49
C LYS A 80 -16.92 -11.46 -2.96
N ILE A 81 -16.63 -11.31 -1.67
CA ILE A 81 -15.47 -11.94 -1.03
C ILE A 81 -15.56 -13.47 -1.20
N LYS A 82 -16.72 -14.08 -0.92
CA LYS A 82 -16.90 -15.53 -1.08
C LYS A 82 -16.69 -15.99 -2.53
N ASP A 83 -17.29 -15.29 -3.49
CA ASP A 83 -17.17 -15.63 -4.91
C ASP A 83 -15.72 -15.53 -5.41
N LEU A 84 -15.01 -14.46 -5.01
CA LEU A 84 -13.62 -14.23 -5.41
C LEU A 84 -12.66 -15.19 -4.71
N LEU A 85 -12.93 -15.58 -3.45
CA LEU A 85 -12.14 -16.61 -2.77
C LEU A 85 -12.25 -17.96 -3.48
N GLN A 86 -13.45 -18.34 -3.95
CA GLN A 86 -13.62 -19.57 -4.72
C GLN A 86 -12.83 -19.52 -6.04
N GLN A 87 -12.89 -18.41 -6.77
CA GLN A 87 -12.13 -18.23 -8.01
C GLN A 87 -10.61 -18.23 -7.77
N MET A 88 -10.16 -17.57 -6.71
CA MET A 88 -8.75 -17.55 -6.31
C MET A 88 -8.26 -18.97 -6.01
N GLU A 89 -8.99 -19.73 -5.19
CA GLU A 89 -8.64 -21.11 -4.83
C GLU A 89 -8.53 -22.04 -6.05
N GLU A 90 -9.42 -21.88 -7.04
CA GLU A 90 -9.32 -22.61 -8.30
C GLU A 90 -8.06 -22.20 -9.08
N GLY A 91 -7.80 -20.89 -9.19
CA GLY A 91 -6.61 -20.37 -9.88
C GLY A 91 -5.29 -20.80 -9.25
N LEU A 92 -5.25 -20.91 -7.92
CA LEU A 92 -4.05 -21.30 -7.16
C LEU A 92 -3.56 -22.72 -7.52
N LYS A 93 -4.42 -23.60 -8.05
CA LYS A 93 -4.00 -24.93 -8.52
C LYS A 93 -2.96 -24.87 -9.64
N THR A 94 -2.87 -23.75 -10.34
CA THR A 94 -1.92 -23.52 -11.44
C THR A 94 -0.82 -22.51 -11.09
N ALA A 95 -0.81 -22.00 -9.85
CA ALA A 95 0.19 -21.03 -9.40
C ALA A 95 1.57 -21.68 -9.24
N ASP A 96 2.64 -20.88 -9.34
CA ASP A 96 4.01 -21.36 -9.17
C ASP A 96 4.17 -22.01 -7.78
N PRO A 97 4.48 -23.32 -7.72
CA PRO A 97 4.62 -24.03 -6.46
C PRO A 97 5.82 -23.58 -5.60
N HIS A 98 6.76 -22.81 -6.16
CA HIS A 98 8.00 -22.41 -5.50
C HIS A 98 8.02 -20.95 -5.02
N ASP A 99 7.06 -20.11 -5.43
CA ASP A 99 7.01 -18.73 -4.96
C ASP A 99 6.49 -18.67 -3.52
N CYS A 100 7.41 -18.60 -2.57
CA CYS A 100 7.10 -18.51 -1.15
C CYS A 100 6.92 -17.06 -0.66
N SER A 101 7.03 -16.05 -1.52
CA SER A 101 7.00 -14.64 -1.11
C SER A 101 5.62 -14.21 -0.60
N ALA A 102 5.57 -13.15 0.21
CA ALA A 102 4.30 -12.52 0.58
C ALA A 102 3.74 -11.63 -0.55
N TYR A 103 4.61 -11.17 -1.45
CA TYR A 103 4.27 -10.23 -2.51
C TYR A 103 3.54 -10.87 -3.69
N THR A 104 3.99 -12.05 -4.15
CA THR A 104 3.41 -12.76 -5.29
C THR A 104 3.09 -14.23 -5.00
N GLY A 105 3.48 -14.73 -3.83
CA GLY A 105 3.51 -16.16 -3.53
C GLY A 105 2.54 -16.62 -2.44
N TRP A 106 2.76 -17.87 -2.01
CA TRP A 106 1.91 -18.59 -1.06
C TRP A 106 1.82 -17.95 0.32
N THR A 107 2.84 -17.20 0.75
CA THR A 107 2.78 -16.45 2.02
C THR A 107 1.78 -15.30 1.95
N GLY A 108 1.59 -14.69 0.77
CA GLY A 108 0.59 -13.65 0.58
C GLY A 108 -0.83 -14.20 0.72
N ILE A 109 -1.04 -15.42 0.22
CA ILE A 109 -2.30 -16.15 0.40
C ILE A 109 -2.52 -16.52 1.87
N ALA A 110 -1.48 -17.02 2.56
CA ALA A 110 -1.56 -17.28 4.00
C ALA A 110 -1.95 -16.01 4.78
N LEU A 111 -1.35 -14.86 4.45
CA LEU A 111 -1.64 -13.58 5.07
C LEU A 111 -3.09 -13.11 4.79
N LEU A 112 -3.61 -13.34 3.58
CA LEU A 112 -5.02 -13.08 3.27
C LEU A 112 -5.96 -13.91 4.16
N TYR A 113 -5.72 -15.21 4.29
CA TYR A 113 -6.54 -16.07 5.15
C TYR A 113 -6.43 -15.70 6.63
N LEU A 114 -5.24 -15.29 7.09
CA LEU A 114 -5.06 -14.76 8.44
C LEU A 114 -5.88 -13.48 8.65
N GLN A 115 -5.95 -12.60 7.64
CA GLN A 115 -6.78 -11.39 7.69
C GLN A 115 -8.28 -11.73 7.69
N LEU A 116 -8.73 -12.71 6.91
CA LEU A 116 -10.11 -13.20 6.94
C LEU A 116 -10.48 -13.71 8.34
N TYR A 117 -9.60 -14.48 8.96
CA TYR A 117 -9.76 -14.92 10.35
C TYR A 117 -9.89 -13.74 11.31
N ARG A 118 -9.04 -12.70 11.21
CA ARG A 118 -9.11 -11.52 12.09
C ARG A 118 -10.45 -10.79 12.00
N VAL A 119 -11.01 -10.68 10.80
CA VAL A 119 -12.26 -9.96 10.56
C VAL A 119 -13.49 -10.79 10.93
N THR A 120 -13.44 -12.11 10.75
CA THR A 120 -14.62 -12.99 10.91
C THR A 120 -14.63 -13.81 12.18
N GLY A 121 -13.47 -14.08 12.79
CA GLY A 121 -13.30 -15.04 13.88
C GLY A 121 -13.40 -16.51 13.45
N ASP A 122 -13.60 -16.80 12.15
CA ASP A 122 -13.80 -18.16 11.66
C ASP A 122 -12.49 -18.96 11.62
N GLN A 123 -12.39 -19.96 12.50
CA GLN A 123 -11.22 -20.81 12.67
C GLN A 123 -10.84 -21.58 11.39
N THR A 124 -11.78 -21.82 10.48
CA THR A 124 -11.46 -22.49 9.21
C THR A 124 -10.48 -21.67 8.37
N TYR A 125 -10.56 -20.33 8.40
CA TYR A 125 -9.60 -19.47 7.73
C TYR A 125 -8.22 -19.50 8.40
N LEU A 126 -8.15 -19.59 9.74
CA LEU A 126 -6.87 -19.72 10.43
C LEU A 126 -6.16 -21.02 10.07
N LEU A 127 -6.91 -22.13 10.03
CA LEU A 127 -6.38 -23.43 9.61
C LEU A 127 -5.95 -23.42 8.14
N ARG A 128 -6.73 -22.77 7.26
CA ARG A 128 -6.35 -22.61 5.85
C ARG A 128 -5.08 -21.78 5.68
N SER A 129 -4.92 -20.72 6.49
CA SER A 129 -3.69 -19.92 6.55
C SER A 129 -2.48 -20.77 6.95
N LEU A 130 -2.64 -21.65 7.95
CA LEU A 130 -1.62 -22.59 8.40
C LEU A 130 -1.19 -23.55 7.29
N ASP A 131 -2.13 -24.10 6.52
CA ASP A 131 -1.82 -25.03 5.42
C ASP A 131 -0.88 -24.40 4.39
N TYR A 132 -1.14 -23.14 4.01
CA TYR A 132 -0.28 -22.42 3.09
C TYR A 132 1.08 -22.09 3.70
N VAL A 133 1.14 -21.59 4.94
CA VAL A 133 2.42 -21.18 5.54
C VAL A 133 3.33 -22.38 5.85
N LYS A 134 2.78 -23.54 6.21
CA LYS A 134 3.55 -24.77 6.43
C LYS A 134 4.35 -25.19 5.20
N ARG A 135 3.81 -24.92 4.01
CA ARG A 135 4.51 -25.21 2.75
C ARG A 135 5.65 -24.22 2.50
N THR A 136 5.44 -22.94 2.78
CA THR A 136 6.47 -21.91 2.54
C THR A 136 7.62 -22.02 3.52
N LEU A 137 7.35 -22.33 4.79
CA LEU A 137 8.37 -22.55 5.83
C LEU A 137 9.30 -23.74 5.52
N ARG A 138 8.84 -24.72 4.74
CA ARG A 138 9.65 -25.86 4.29
C ARG A 138 10.56 -25.53 3.10
N ASN A 139 10.32 -24.42 2.40
CA ASN A 139 10.98 -24.07 1.13
C ASN A 139 11.58 -22.65 1.18
N LEU A 140 12.12 -22.25 2.32
CA LEU A 140 12.81 -20.96 2.47
C LEU A 140 14.01 -20.89 1.51
N SER A 141 14.17 -19.73 0.86
CA SER A 141 15.10 -19.59 -0.26
C SER A 141 16.53 -19.28 0.16
N GLY A 142 16.73 -18.68 1.34
CA GLY A 142 17.98 -18.11 1.84
C GLY A 142 18.47 -16.88 1.06
N ARG A 143 17.73 -16.41 0.04
CA ARG A 143 18.23 -15.41 -0.94
C ARG A 143 17.83 -13.97 -0.63
N ARG A 144 16.70 -13.77 0.03
CA ARG A 144 16.10 -12.45 0.24
C ARG A 144 15.61 -12.32 1.67
N VAL A 145 15.64 -11.10 2.19
CA VAL A 145 15.53 -10.87 3.63
C VAL A 145 14.27 -10.17 4.09
N THR A 146 13.43 -9.68 3.18
CA THR A 146 12.30 -8.81 3.53
C THR A 146 11.00 -9.57 3.75
N PHE A 147 10.06 -8.95 4.46
CA PHE A 147 8.70 -9.49 4.59
C PHE A 147 8.01 -9.78 3.25
N LEU A 148 8.10 -8.84 2.31
CA LEU A 148 7.36 -8.96 1.04
C LEU A 148 7.99 -9.96 0.08
N CYS A 149 9.31 -9.90 -0.14
CA CYS A 149 9.95 -10.69 -1.20
C CYS A 149 10.92 -11.75 -0.70
N GLY A 150 11.08 -11.95 0.61
CA GLY A 150 12.10 -12.82 1.19
C GLY A 150 11.59 -13.68 2.35
N ASP A 151 12.52 -14.38 2.98
CA ASP A 151 12.21 -15.43 3.96
C ASP A 151 11.64 -14.86 5.27
N ALA A 152 11.85 -13.57 5.54
CA ALA A 152 11.23 -12.91 6.68
C ALA A 152 9.70 -12.88 6.61
N GLY A 153 9.12 -12.92 5.41
CA GLY A 153 7.66 -13.00 5.23
C GLY A 153 7.07 -14.30 5.77
N PRO A 154 7.44 -15.46 5.19
CA PRO A 154 7.01 -16.77 5.69
C PRO A 154 7.25 -16.95 7.19
N LEU A 155 8.41 -16.53 7.68
CA LEU A 155 8.78 -16.66 9.10
C LEU A 155 7.89 -15.79 10.00
N ALA A 156 7.70 -14.51 9.66
CA ALA A 156 6.89 -13.62 10.48
C ALA A 156 5.40 -13.99 10.46
N VAL A 157 4.85 -14.31 9.28
CA VAL A 157 3.46 -14.76 9.14
C VAL A 157 3.25 -16.10 9.85
N GLY A 158 4.19 -17.04 9.70
CA GLY A 158 4.17 -18.34 10.37
C GLY A 158 4.17 -18.21 11.89
N ALA A 159 5.03 -17.35 12.45
CA ALA A 159 5.08 -17.10 13.88
C ALA A 159 3.74 -16.62 14.44
N VAL A 160 3.08 -15.68 13.76
CA VAL A 160 1.76 -15.16 14.18
C VAL A 160 0.69 -16.24 14.11
N ILE A 161 0.65 -17.02 13.02
CA ILE A 161 -0.33 -18.12 12.87
C ILE A 161 -0.16 -19.15 13.99
N TYR A 162 1.06 -19.61 14.24
CA TYR A 162 1.35 -20.57 15.31
C TYR A 162 1.01 -20.02 16.70
N HIS A 163 1.32 -18.75 16.97
CA HIS A 163 0.94 -18.09 18.22
C HIS A 163 -0.59 -18.04 18.40
N LYS A 164 -1.35 -17.70 17.34
CA LYS A 164 -2.82 -17.68 17.41
C LYS A 164 -3.42 -19.08 17.61
N LEU A 165 -2.72 -20.11 17.14
CA LEU A 165 -3.06 -21.52 17.37
C LEU A 165 -2.55 -22.10 18.71
N LYS A 166 -1.86 -21.29 19.52
CA LYS A 166 -1.24 -21.72 20.80
C LYS A 166 -0.13 -22.76 20.63
N SER A 167 0.51 -22.77 19.47
CA SER A 167 1.70 -23.56 19.15
C SER A 167 2.96 -22.74 19.40
N GLU A 168 3.28 -22.51 20.67
CA GLU A 168 4.36 -21.56 21.06
C GLU A 168 5.76 -22.02 20.63
N CYS A 169 6.01 -23.33 20.57
CA CYS A 169 7.30 -23.87 20.13
C CYS A 169 7.60 -23.50 18.67
N GLU A 170 6.66 -23.76 17.77
CA GLU A 170 6.77 -23.46 16.34
C GLU A 170 6.78 -21.95 16.07
N SER A 171 6.02 -21.19 16.88
CA SER A 171 6.08 -19.72 16.83
C SER A 171 7.48 -19.22 17.17
N GLN A 172 8.05 -19.69 18.27
CA GLN A 172 9.40 -19.32 18.71
C GLN A 172 10.48 -19.78 17.74
N GLU A 173 10.33 -20.94 17.10
CA GLU A 173 11.24 -21.42 16.06
C GLU A 173 11.26 -20.46 14.86
N CYS A 174 10.09 -19.99 14.41
CA CYS A 174 9.98 -19.03 13.33
C CYS A 174 10.66 -17.69 13.69
N ILE A 175 10.44 -17.18 14.90
CA ILE A 175 11.08 -15.95 15.41
C ILE A 175 12.60 -16.12 15.46
N THR A 176 13.08 -17.27 15.96
CA THR A 176 14.51 -17.56 16.06
C THR A 176 15.17 -17.57 14.68
N LYS A 177 14.55 -18.24 13.69
CA LYS A 177 15.03 -18.25 12.31
C LYS A 177 15.01 -16.86 11.66
N LEU A 178 14.01 -16.04 11.97
CA LEU A 178 13.96 -14.65 11.48
C LEU A 178 15.15 -13.83 12.01
N LEU A 179 15.48 -13.99 13.30
CA LEU A 179 16.60 -13.30 13.93
C LEU A 179 17.98 -13.82 13.49
N GLN A 180 18.09 -15.05 12.98
CA GLN A 180 19.34 -15.55 12.39
C GLN A 180 19.79 -14.74 11.17
N MET A 181 18.85 -14.09 10.48
CA MET A 181 19.15 -13.24 9.32
C MET A 181 19.81 -11.90 9.72
N HIS A 182 19.66 -11.50 10.98
CA HIS A 182 19.97 -10.17 11.51
C HIS A 182 21.41 -9.72 11.22
N ARG A 183 22.38 -10.62 11.36
CA ARG A 183 23.81 -10.32 11.12
C ARG A 183 24.05 -9.77 9.71
N THR A 184 23.38 -10.32 8.70
CA THR A 184 23.52 -9.87 7.30
C THR A 184 22.89 -8.50 7.09
N ILE A 185 21.83 -8.18 7.84
CA ILE A 185 21.08 -6.92 7.75
C ILE A 185 21.91 -5.75 8.28
N VAL A 186 22.53 -5.93 9.46
CA VAL A 186 23.24 -4.86 10.17
C VAL A 186 24.71 -4.70 9.75
N CYS A 187 25.22 -5.62 8.94
CA CYS A 187 26.58 -5.54 8.42
C CYS A 187 26.78 -4.28 7.57
N GLN A 188 27.80 -3.47 7.92
CA GLN A 188 28.08 -2.18 7.26
C GLN A 188 28.67 -2.33 5.85
N GLU A 189 29.32 -3.46 5.58
CA GLU A 189 29.88 -3.85 4.27
C GLU A 189 28.82 -4.52 3.36
N SER A 190 27.59 -4.67 3.85
CA SER A 190 26.52 -5.31 3.10
C SER A 190 25.96 -4.37 2.03
N GLU A 191 25.97 -4.85 0.78
CA GLU A 191 25.32 -4.22 -0.38
C GLU A 191 23.78 -4.28 -0.35
N LEU A 192 23.18 -4.69 0.78
CA LEU A 192 21.74 -4.66 0.95
C LEU A 192 21.20 -3.23 0.77
N PRO A 193 20.14 -3.04 -0.03
CA PRO A 193 19.48 -1.76 -0.11
C PRO A 193 18.69 -1.48 1.19
N ASP A 194 18.11 -0.29 1.29
CA ASP A 194 17.33 0.10 2.47
C ASP A 194 15.81 0.09 2.23
N GLU A 195 15.36 -0.10 0.99
CA GLU A 195 13.94 -0.01 0.62
C GLU A 195 13.09 -1.21 1.07
N LEU A 196 11.77 -1.14 0.83
CA LEU A 196 10.80 -2.02 1.48
C LEU A 196 10.72 -3.42 0.86
N LEU A 197 10.99 -3.56 -0.45
CA LEU A 197 10.80 -4.85 -1.14
C LEU A 197 12.00 -5.79 -1.03
N PHE A 198 13.21 -5.27 -0.87
CA PHE A 198 14.45 -6.04 -0.85
C PHE A 198 15.45 -5.58 0.21
N GLY A 199 15.20 -4.47 0.90
CA GLY A 199 16.13 -3.84 1.80
C GLY A 199 15.82 -3.92 3.29
N ARG A 200 16.64 -3.20 4.07
CA ARG A 200 16.58 -3.17 5.54
C ARG A 200 15.20 -2.73 6.07
N ALA A 201 14.52 -1.76 5.45
CA ALA A 201 13.18 -1.36 5.88
C ALA A 201 12.14 -2.49 5.74
N GLY A 202 12.28 -3.34 4.72
CA GLY A 202 11.43 -4.52 4.53
C GLY A 202 11.65 -5.62 5.57
N TYR A 203 12.86 -5.74 6.10
CA TYR A 203 13.16 -6.60 7.25
C TYR A 203 12.68 -5.98 8.57
N LEU A 204 12.92 -4.68 8.76
CA LEU A 204 12.40 -3.93 9.92
C LEU A 204 10.88 -4.11 10.04
N TYR A 205 10.14 -4.01 8.94
CA TYR A 205 8.70 -4.28 8.94
C TYR A 205 8.35 -5.66 9.51
N ALA A 206 9.10 -6.72 9.17
CA ALA A 206 8.85 -8.06 9.71
C ALA A 206 9.04 -8.12 11.23
N LEU A 207 10.06 -7.44 11.77
CA LEU A 207 10.30 -7.36 13.22
C LEU A 207 9.18 -6.61 13.93
N LEU A 208 8.77 -5.46 13.40
CA LEU A 208 7.70 -4.65 13.99
C LEU A 208 6.35 -5.39 13.91
N TYR A 209 6.07 -6.06 12.79
CA TYR A 209 4.87 -6.88 12.61
C TYR A 209 4.70 -7.92 13.72
N LEU A 210 5.77 -8.61 14.14
CA LEU A 210 5.71 -9.55 15.26
C LEU A 210 5.34 -8.88 16.58
N ASN A 211 5.96 -7.74 16.88
CA ASN A 211 5.66 -6.98 18.10
C ASN A 211 4.22 -6.46 18.13
N THR A 212 3.65 -6.11 16.97
CA THR A 212 2.25 -5.69 16.87
C THR A 212 1.28 -6.88 17.00
N GLU A 213 1.59 -8.02 16.40
CA GLU A 213 0.63 -9.12 16.22
C GLU A 213 0.63 -10.17 17.33
N ILE A 214 1.79 -10.38 17.96
CA ILE A 214 1.97 -11.31 19.09
C ILE A 214 1.96 -10.52 20.40
N GLY A 215 2.76 -9.46 20.45
CA GLY A 215 2.75 -8.51 21.56
C GLY A 215 4.10 -7.81 21.76
N PRO A 216 4.11 -6.69 22.51
CA PRO A 216 5.33 -5.95 22.79
C PRO A 216 6.41 -6.84 23.42
N GLY A 217 7.63 -6.73 22.92
CA GLY A 217 8.79 -7.50 23.42
C GLY A 217 8.98 -8.87 22.77
N THR A 218 8.13 -9.30 21.83
CA THR A 218 8.33 -10.52 21.03
C THR A 218 9.69 -10.52 20.33
N VAL A 219 10.06 -9.38 19.74
CA VAL A 219 11.39 -9.07 19.24
C VAL A 219 12.01 -8.00 20.15
N GLY A 220 13.22 -8.30 20.63
CA GLY A 220 13.97 -7.41 21.52
C GLY A 220 14.31 -6.07 20.88
N GLU A 221 14.25 -5.01 21.69
CA GLU A 221 14.46 -3.63 21.24
C GLU A 221 15.86 -3.39 20.65
N THR A 222 16.87 -4.10 21.16
CA THR A 222 18.24 -4.03 20.64
C THR A 222 18.31 -4.41 19.16
N ALA A 223 17.63 -5.49 18.75
CA ALA A 223 17.63 -5.92 17.35
C ALA A 223 16.96 -4.88 16.45
N ILE A 224 15.84 -4.29 16.90
CA ILE A 224 15.16 -3.22 16.16
C ILE A 224 16.08 -2.00 16.01
N LYS A 225 16.70 -1.57 17.12
CA LYS A 225 17.60 -0.41 17.16
C LYS A 225 18.79 -0.59 16.23
N GLU A 226 19.39 -1.77 16.19
CA GLU A 226 20.54 -2.05 15.30
C GLU A 226 20.16 -1.95 13.81
N VAL A 227 18.98 -2.45 13.41
CA VAL A 227 18.47 -2.30 12.03
C VAL A 227 18.20 -0.83 11.71
N VAL A 228 17.57 -0.09 12.63
CA VAL A 228 17.32 1.35 12.48
C VAL A 228 18.63 2.12 12.31
N THR A 229 19.63 1.87 13.17
CA THR A 229 20.94 2.51 13.07
C THR A 229 21.61 2.21 11.74
N ALA A 230 21.53 0.96 11.24
CA ALA A 230 22.08 0.61 9.92
C ALA A 230 21.41 1.40 8.78
N ILE A 231 20.08 1.57 8.83
CA ILE A 231 19.33 2.39 7.86
C ILE A 231 19.78 3.85 7.92
N ILE A 232 19.85 4.43 9.12
CA ILE A 232 20.23 5.84 9.33
C ILE A 232 21.66 6.12 8.83
N GLU A 233 22.63 5.27 9.20
CA GLU A 233 24.02 5.45 8.79
C GLU A 233 24.22 5.24 7.28
N SER A 234 23.50 4.28 6.68
CA SER A 234 23.46 4.12 5.22
C SER A 234 22.93 5.39 4.53
N GLY A 235 21.83 5.94 5.05
CA GLY A 235 21.22 7.17 4.51
C GLY A 235 22.11 8.40 4.62
N LYS A 236 22.81 8.58 5.75
CA LYS A 236 23.77 9.67 5.96
C LYS A 236 24.94 9.56 5.00
N ARG A 237 25.48 8.36 4.81
CA ARG A 237 26.59 8.08 3.90
C ARG A 237 26.25 8.48 2.47
N LEU A 238 25.14 7.98 1.92
CA LEU A 238 24.74 8.32 0.55
C LEU A 238 24.43 9.81 0.41
N SER A 239 23.80 10.43 1.40
CA SER A 239 23.54 11.87 1.38
C SER A 239 24.82 12.70 1.31
N ARG A 240 25.87 12.32 2.05
CA ARG A 240 27.19 12.96 1.98
C ARG A 240 27.85 12.76 0.62
N GLU A 241 27.86 11.54 0.11
CA GLU A 241 28.43 11.20 -1.21
C GLU A 241 27.79 12.01 -2.33
N GLU A 242 26.47 12.17 -2.28
CA GLU A 242 25.68 12.95 -3.24
C GLU A 242 25.69 14.46 -2.97
N ARG A 243 26.41 14.92 -1.93
CA ARG A 243 26.49 16.32 -1.49
C ARG A 243 25.11 16.94 -1.22
N LYS A 244 24.22 16.18 -0.59
CA LYS A 244 22.84 16.60 -0.23
C LYS A 244 22.61 16.74 1.27
N SER A 245 23.62 16.56 2.12
CA SER A 245 23.45 16.52 3.58
C SER A 245 22.73 17.73 4.16
N GLU A 246 22.98 18.94 3.63
CA GLU A 246 22.30 20.16 4.09
C GLU A 246 20.80 20.19 3.77
N ARG A 247 20.38 19.56 2.67
CA ARG A 247 18.99 19.61 2.17
C ARG A 247 18.19 18.36 2.53
N CYS A 248 18.85 17.21 2.61
CA CYS A 248 18.26 15.90 2.77
C CYS A 248 19.24 15.01 3.56
N PRO A 249 19.29 15.12 4.90
CA PRO A 249 20.29 14.44 5.74
C PRO A 249 20.36 12.92 5.53
N LEU A 250 19.22 12.30 5.25
CA LEU A 250 19.08 10.91 4.86
C LEU A 250 18.69 10.84 3.39
N LEU A 251 19.41 10.05 2.59
CA LEU A 251 19.12 9.83 1.17
C LEU A 251 19.31 8.35 0.84
N TYR A 252 18.48 7.80 -0.03
CA TYR A 252 18.54 6.38 -0.37
C TYR A 252 18.46 6.16 -1.88
N GLN A 253 19.00 5.03 -2.33
CA GLN A 253 18.91 4.59 -3.71
C GLN A 253 18.72 3.09 -3.82
N TRP A 254 18.13 2.68 -4.94
CA TRP A 254 18.02 1.29 -5.35
C TRP A 254 18.22 1.21 -6.86
N HIS A 255 19.00 0.24 -7.35
CA HIS A 255 19.44 0.17 -8.75
C HIS A 255 19.86 1.53 -9.35
N ARG A 256 20.74 2.25 -8.63
CA ARG A 256 21.31 3.55 -9.04
C ARG A 256 20.26 4.65 -9.27
N LYS A 257 19.08 4.52 -8.66
CA LYS A 257 18.00 5.51 -8.74
C LYS A 257 17.55 5.90 -7.34
N GLN A 258 17.43 7.20 -7.12
CA GLN A 258 16.89 7.79 -5.91
C GLN A 258 15.35 7.78 -5.99
N TYR A 259 14.76 6.61 -5.73
CA TYR A 259 13.31 6.39 -5.77
C TYR A 259 12.58 7.19 -4.69
N VAL A 260 11.38 7.68 -5.03
CA VAL A 260 10.56 8.51 -4.11
C VAL A 260 9.45 7.71 -3.45
N GLY A 261 8.80 6.80 -4.19
CA GLY A 261 7.60 6.09 -3.73
C GLY A 261 7.81 5.09 -2.60
N ALA A 262 6.72 4.44 -2.14
CA ALA A 262 6.74 3.61 -0.94
C ALA A 262 7.46 2.26 -1.11
N ALA A 263 7.46 1.69 -2.32
CA ALA A 263 8.02 0.35 -2.53
C ALA A 263 9.56 0.36 -2.50
N HIS A 264 10.17 1.14 -3.38
CA HIS A 264 11.62 1.15 -3.60
C HIS A 264 12.32 2.41 -3.10
N GLY A 265 11.56 3.33 -2.48
CA GLY A 265 11.98 4.71 -2.31
C GLY A 265 11.91 5.23 -0.89
N MET A 266 12.33 6.49 -0.80
CA MET A 266 12.45 7.22 0.46
C MET A 266 11.15 7.26 1.26
N ALA A 267 9.98 7.36 0.62
CA ALA A 267 8.71 7.43 1.35
C ALA A 267 8.45 6.18 2.20
N GLY A 268 8.77 4.98 1.69
CA GLY A 268 8.61 3.74 2.45
C GLY A 268 9.58 3.66 3.63
N ILE A 269 10.82 4.07 3.40
CA ILE A 269 11.88 4.06 4.42
C ILE A 269 11.54 5.03 5.56
N TYR A 270 11.19 6.27 5.25
CA TYR A 270 10.81 7.25 6.26
C TYR A 270 9.53 6.85 7.00
N TYR A 271 8.56 6.26 6.32
CA TYR A 271 7.37 5.72 6.96
C TYR A 271 7.73 4.67 8.02
N MET A 272 8.66 3.76 7.72
CA MET A 272 9.12 2.74 8.66
C MET A 272 9.89 3.34 9.84
N LEU A 273 10.77 4.32 9.60
CA LEU A 273 11.51 5.01 10.67
C LEU A 273 10.59 5.79 11.62
N MET A 274 9.42 6.24 11.15
CA MET A 274 8.46 6.94 12.00
C MET A 274 7.50 6.02 12.76
N GLN A 275 7.56 4.70 12.60
CA GLN A 275 6.69 3.80 13.37
C GLN A 275 7.03 3.86 14.86
N PRO A 276 6.04 3.91 15.79
CA PRO A 276 6.33 3.99 17.22
C PRO A 276 7.22 2.85 17.71
N GLU A 277 6.97 1.64 17.22
CA GLU A 277 7.68 0.41 17.58
C GLU A 277 9.12 0.39 17.04
N ALA A 278 9.46 1.25 16.07
CA ALA A 278 10.84 1.43 15.62
C ALA A 278 11.71 2.18 16.65
N LYS A 279 11.08 2.89 17.60
CA LYS A 279 11.73 3.59 18.72
C LYS A 279 12.91 4.47 18.32
N VAL A 280 12.80 5.13 17.17
CA VAL A 280 13.77 6.16 16.76
C VAL A 280 13.67 7.32 17.74
N ASP A 281 14.82 7.78 18.26
CA ASP A 281 14.86 8.86 19.22
C ASP A 281 14.38 10.20 18.61
N GLN A 282 13.90 11.10 19.47
CA GLN A 282 13.27 12.34 19.05
C GLN A 282 14.25 13.28 18.32
N GLU A 283 15.54 13.25 18.68
CA GLU A 283 16.60 14.04 18.04
C GLU A 283 16.79 13.57 16.59
N THR A 284 17.02 12.28 16.37
CA THR A 284 17.13 11.68 15.03
C THR A 284 15.88 11.95 14.19
N LEU A 285 14.68 11.80 14.77
CA LEU A 285 13.43 12.11 14.08
C LEU A 285 13.38 13.57 13.62
N THR A 286 13.76 14.51 14.50
CA THR A 286 13.62 15.95 14.26
C THR A 286 14.73 16.50 13.37
N GLU A 287 15.95 16.04 13.54
CA GLU A 287 17.14 16.59 12.86
C GLU A 287 17.49 15.84 11.57
N MET A 288 17.09 14.58 11.44
CA MET A 288 17.42 13.77 10.25
C MET A 288 16.18 13.41 9.43
N VAL A 289 15.18 12.77 10.05
CA VAL A 289 14.02 12.24 9.32
C VAL A 289 13.11 13.36 8.80
N LYS A 290 12.77 14.34 9.64
CA LYS A 290 11.88 15.45 9.27
C LYS A 290 12.41 16.29 8.09
N PRO A 291 13.67 16.79 8.08
CA PRO A 291 14.19 17.56 6.94
C PRO A 291 14.25 16.73 5.66
N SER A 292 14.54 15.43 5.76
CA SER A 292 14.50 14.50 4.62
C SER A 292 13.09 14.27 4.06
N ILE A 293 12.07 14.24 4.90
CA ILE A 293 10.67 14.20 4.48
C ILE A 293 10.29 15.51 3.78
N ASP A 294 10.68 16.66 4.34
CA ASP A 294 10.46 17.96 3.72
C ASP A 294 11.13 18.03 2.35
N TYR A 295 12.34 17.50 2.20
CA TYR A 295 13.00 17.40 0.90
C TYR A 295 12.15 16.64 -0.12
N VAL A 296 11.60 15.46 0.24
CA VAL A 296 10.70 14.68 -0.63
C VAL A 296 9.41 15.41 -0.93
N ARG A 297 8.80 16.07 0.06
CA ARG A 297 7.58 16.87 -0.08
C ARG A 297 7.73 17.97 -1.16
N HIS A 298 8.91 18.60 -1.23
CA HIS A 298 9.21 19.63 -2.24
C HIS A 298 9.47 19.07 -3.65
N LYS A 299 9.43 17.75 -3.86
CA LYS A 299 9.53 17.12 -5.19
C LYS A 299 8.18 16.85 -5.85
N LYS A 300 7.09 17.26 -5.20
CA LYS A 300 5.73 17.14 -5.73
C LYS A 300 5.61 17.88 -7.07
N PHE A 301 4.98 17.26 -8.05
CA PHE A 301 4.61 17.91 -9.31
C PHE A 301 3.55 18.99 -9.08
N ARG A 302 3.35 19.87 -10.06
CA ARG A 302 2.27 20.89 -10.04
C ARG A 302 0.89 20.26 -9.83
N SER A 303 0.71 19.08 -10.38
CA SER A 303 -0.49 18.27 -10.27
C SER A 303 -0.81 17.87 -8.82
N GLY A 304 0.21 17.72 -7.96
CA GLY A 304 0.07 17.16 -6.62
C GLY A 304 0.56 15.72 -6.48
N ASN A 305 0.89 15.08 -7.61
CA ASN A 305 1.55 13.76 -7.65
C ASN A 305 3.05 13.85 -7.32
N TYR A 306 3.71 12.70 -7.23
CA TYR A 306 5.14 12.59 -6.99
C TYR A 306 5.85 11.83 -8.12
N PRO A 307 7.10 12.21 -8.44
CA PRO A 307 7.90 11.50 -9.42
C PRO A 307 8.22 10.08 -8.94
N SER A 308 8.55 9.18 -9.86
CA SER A 308 8.99 7.83 -9.48
C SER A 308 10.36 7.86 -8.78
N SER A 309 11.23 8.76 -9.21
CA SER A 309 12.60 8.96 -8.73
C SER A 309 12.98 10.43 -8.88
N LEU A 310 13.95 10.92 -8.12
CA LEU A 310 14.33 12.34 -8.09
C LEU A 310 14.75 12.92 -9.45
N SER A 311 15.23 12.09 -10.37
CA SER A 311 15.62 12.47 -11.74
C SER A 311 14.50 12.31 -12.78
N ASN A 312 13.33 11.81 -12.40
CA ASN A 312 12.23 11.60 -13.34
C ASN A 312 11.26 12.78 -13.32
N GLU A 313 11.11 13.44 -14.46
CA GLU A 313 10.23 14.59 -14.63
C GLU A 313 8.85 14.22 -15.20
N THR A 314 8.63 12.94 -15.54
CA THR A 314 7.36 12.49 -16.14
C THR A 314 6.30 12.18 -15.10
N ASP A 315 5.24 12.99 -15.09
CA ASP A 315 4.11 12.86 -14.18
C ASP A 315 3.04 11.89 -14.68
N ARG A 316 3.24 10.59 -14.45
CA ARG A 316 2.36 9.55 -15.02
C ARG A 316 2.04 8.36 -14.13
N LEU A 317 2.67 8.22 -12.96
CA LEU A 317 2.49 7.05 -12.09
C LEU A 317 1.69 7.44 -10.86
N VAL A 318 0.51 6.82 -10.70
CA VAL A 318 -0.37 7.00 -9.54
C VAL A 318 -0.57 5.62 -8.92
N HIS A 319 0.47 5.11 -8.25
CA HIS A 319 0.48 3.78 -7.63
C HIS A 319 1.02 3.85 -6.20
N TRP A 320 0.74 2.81 -5.40
CA TRP A 320 1.42 2.64 -4.11
C TRP A 320 2.94 2.59 -4.26
N CYS A 321 3.44 1.85 -5.26
CA CYS A 321 4.88 1.71 -5.45
C CYS A 321 5.55 3.02 -5.91
N HIS A 322 4.86 3.83 -6.72
CA HIS A 322 5.39 5.07 -7.30
C HIS A 322 4.25 6.07 -7.51
N GLY A 323 4.39 7.25 -6.90
CA GLY A 323 3.41 8.34 -6.96
C GLY A 323 2.75 8.66 -5.62
N ALA A 324 1.81 9.59 -5.66
CA ALA A 324 1.05 10.06 -4.50
C ALA A 324 0.47 8.95 -3.62
N PRO A 325 -0.09 7.84 -4.16
CA PRO A 325 -0.63 6.80 -3.29
C PRO A 325 0.41 6.13 -2.40
N GLY A 326 1.67 6.00 -2.83
CA GLY A 326 2.74 5.55 -1.94
C GLY A 326 3.12 6.60 -0.91
N VAL A 327 3.30 7.84 -1.38
CA VAL A 327 3.86 8.94 -0.58
C VAL A 327 2.91 9.42 0.52
N ILE A 328 1.59 9.31 0.34
CA ILE A 328 0.61 9.78 1.32
C ILE A 328 0.77 9.11 2.69
N HIS A 329 1.15 7.83 2.75
CA HIS A 329 1.38 7.11 4.00
C HIS A 329 2.46 7.76 4.85
N MET A 330 3.58 8.15 4.22
CA MET A 330 4.66 8.89 4.87
C MET A 330 4.16 10.25 5.38
N LEU A 331 3.38 10.99 4.58
CA LEU A 331 2.89 12.32 4.96
C LEU A 331 1.91 12.25 6.13
N LEU A 332 0.96 11.30 6.12
CA LEU A 332 0.03 11.05 7.22
C LEU A 332 0.79 10.71 8.51
N ARG A 333 1.77 9.80 8.40
CA ARG A 333 2.59 9.43 9.55
C ARG A 333 3.40 10.59 10.09
N ALA A 334 3.99 11.41 9.22
CA ALA A 334 4.69 12.63 9.61
C ALA A 334 3.80 13.62 10.37
N TYR A 335 2.54 13.76 9.96
CA TYR A 335 1.57 14.57 10.71
C TYR A 335 1.28 13.99 12.09
N GLN A 336 1.10 12.67 12.22
CA GLN A 336 0.89 12.06 13.53
C GLN A 336 2.06 12.32 14.49
N VAL A 337 3.30 12.34 13.98
CA VAL A 337 4.50 12.53 14.79
C VAL A 337 4.71 14.00 15.18
N TRP A 338 4.47 14.96 14.28
CA TRP A 338 4.83 16.37 14.53
C TRP A 338 3.66 17.36 14.58
N LEU A 339 2.40 16.93 14.37
CA LEU A 339 1.19 17.77 14.37
C LEU A 339 1.30 19.07 13.54
N VAL A 340 2.14 19.07 12.50
CA VAL A 340 2.35 20.25 11.65
C VAL A 340 1.23 20.30 10.62
N LEU A 341 0.62 21.48 10.41
CA LEU A 341 -0.33 21.76 9.31
C LEU A 341 0.36 21.60 7.95
N PHE A 342 0.56 20.37 7.49
CA PHE A 342 0.86 20.11 6.11
C PHE A 342 -0.38 20.47 5.30
N THR A 343 -0.22 21.17 4.18
CA THR A 343 -1.28 21.33 3.17
C THR A 343 -1.63 19.95 2.56
N PHE A 344 -2.38 19.15 3.32
CA PHE A 344 -2.86 17.79 2.97
C PHE A 344 -3.81 17.80 1.78
N PHE A 345 -4.55 18.91 1.62
CA PHE A 345 -5.68 19.01 0.70
C PHE A 345 -5.32 18.75 -0.77
N LEU A 346 -4.13 19.11 -1.25
CA LEU A 346 -3.78 18.98 -2.67
C LEU A 346 -3.51 17.53 -3.11
N THR A 347 -2.88 16.70 -2.27
CA THR A 347 -2.54 15.31 -2.67
C THR A 347 -3.79 14.41 -2.66
N CYS A 348 -4.69 14.61 -1.70
CA CYS A 348 -6.00 13.95 -1.66
C CYS A 348 -6.94 14.43 -2.78
N TRP A 349 -6.91 15.72 -3.14
CA TRP A 349 -7.62 16.25 -4.31
C TRP A 349 -7.09 15.68 -5.62
N TYR A 350 -5.80 15.35 -5.72
CA TYR A 350 -5.25 14.81 -6.96
C TYR A 350 -5.52 13.32 -7.15
N GLN A 351 -5.45 12.51 -6.08
CA GLN A 351 -5.90 11.12 -6.13
C GLN A 351 -7.39 10.98 -6.56
N ARG A 352 -8.22 11.99 -6.26
CA ARG A 352 -9.63 12.11 -6.68
C ARG A 352 -9.82 11.99 -8.19
N GLN A 353 -8.96 12.62 -8.99
CA GLN A 353 -9.18 12.81 -10.43
C GLN A 353 -8.60 11.67 -11.27
N HIS A 354 -7.46 11.09 -10.87
CA HIS A 354 -6.68 10.17 -11.73
C HIS A 354 -6.39 8.79 -11.11
N GLY A 355 -7.04 8.46 -9.99
CA GLY A 355 -6.83 7.19 -9.26
C GLY A 355 -7.50 5.94 -9.84
N PHE A 356 -8.47 6.09 -10.74
CA PHE A 356 -9.19 4.95 -11.32
C PHE A 356 -8.39 4.36 -12.48
N ARG A 357 -7.46 3.43 -12.29
CA ARG A 357 -6.73 2.79 -13.41
C ARG A 357 -7.42 1.53 -13.91
N HIS A 358 -7.09 1.10 -15.14
CA HIS A 358 -7.42 -0.23 -15.69
C HIS A 358 -7.38 -1.30 -14.61
N LEU A 359 -8.53 -1.85 -14.28
CA LEU A 359 -8.74 -2.65 -13.08
C LEU A 359 -8.42 -4.13 -13.36
N ASN A 360 -7.46 -4.70 -12.66
CA ASN A 360 -7.27 -6.15 -12.48
C ASN A 360 -6.78 -6.34 -11.04
N LEU A 361 -7.36 -7.23 -10.24
CA LEU A 361 -7.22 -7.18 -8.77
C LEU A 361 -5.84 -7.62 -8.22
N ALA A 362 -4.80 -6.76 -8.20
CA ALA A 362 -3.51 -7.06 -7.54
C ALA A 362 -2.65 -5.87 -7.06
N LEU A 363 -2.00 -6.04 -5.89
CA LEU A 363 -1.30 -5.01 -5.08
C LEU A 363 -0.07 -4.33 -5.70
N CYS A 364 0.53 -4.82 -6.79
CA CYS A 364 1.67 -4.12 -7.40
C CYS A 364 1.94 -4.58 -8.85
N ARG A 365 2.54 -3.67 -9.66
CA ARG A 365 2.53 -3.61 -11.14
C ARG A 365 2.88 -4.88 -11.94
N ARG A 366 3.41 -5.95 -11.34
CA ARG A 366 3.73 -7.21 -12.05
C ARG A 366 2.77 -8.37 -11.83
N ILE A 367 1.80 -8.22 -10.93
CA ILE A 367 0.53 -8.96 -11.00
C ILE A 367 -0.51 -7.92 -11.41
N LYS A 368 -1.34 -8.23 -12.40
CA LYS A 368 -2.21 -7.25 -13.08
C LYS A 368 -3.07 -6.47 -12.06
N LYS A 369 -2.71 -5.18 -11.84
CA LYS A 369 -3.42 -3.84 -11.70
C LYS A 369 -4.51 -3.45 -10.63
N VAL A 370 -4.29 -3.35 -9.31
CA VAL A 370 -5.09 -2.45 -8.41
C VAL A 370 -4.26 -2.02 -7.17
N THR A 371 -4.19 -0.72 -6.85
CA THR A 371 -3.77 -0.26 -5.50
C THR A 371 -4.52 0.94 -4.92
N THR A 372 -5.50 1.55 -5.57
CA THR A 372 -6.04 2.83 -5.06
C THR A 372 -6.91 2.74 -3.79
N HIS A 373 -7.41 1.56 -3.41
CA HIS A 373 -8.37 1.37 -2.30
C HIS A 373 -7.78 1.44 -0.89
N VAL A 374 -6.57 0.88 -0.66
CA VAL A 374 -5.95 0.82 0.69
C VAL A 374 -5.61 2.22 1.23
N HIS A 375 -5.47 3.21 0.34
CA HIS A 375 -5.08 4.57 0.69
C HIS A 375 -6.19 5.39 1.34
N PHE A 376 -7.44 5.14 0.97
CA PHE A 376 -8.57 5.85 1.58
C PHE A 376 -8.85 5.32 2.99
N ILE A 377 -8.64 4.02 3.25
CA ILE A 377 -8.79 3.43 4.59
C ILE A 377 -7.75 4.00 5.57
N GLY A 378 -6.47 4.10 5.17
CA GLY A 378 -5.45 4.75 6.01
C GLY A 378 -5.70 6.24 6.28
N ASN A 379 -6.46 6.93 5.42
CA ASN A 379 -6.94 8.29 5.68
C ASN A 379 -8.13 8.33 6.66
N ILE A 380 -9.01 7.32 6.65
CA ILE A 380 -10.20 7.23 7.53
C ILE A 380 -9.81 7.00 8.99
N ASP A 381 -8.81 6.14 9.23
CA ASP A 381 -8.28 5.90 10.58
C ASP A 381 -7.55 7.15 11.16
N PHE A 382 -7.19 8.10 10.30
CA PHE A 382 -6.41 9.30 10.63
C PHE A 382 -7.27 10.58 10.74
N LEU A 383 -8.19 10.80 9.81
CA LEU A 383 -9.28 11.77 9.91
C LEU A 383 -10.57 10.99 9.60
N PRO A 384 -11.43 10.72 10.61
CA PRO A 384 -12.76 10.18 10.39
C PRO A 384 -13.62 11.18 9.60
N CYS A 385 -13.40 11.21 8.29
CA CYS A 385 -14.06 12.10 7.37
C CYS A 385 -14.89 11.23 6.42
N ILE A 386 -16.20 11.41 6.51
CA ILE A 386 -17.20 10.67 5.74
C ILE A 386 -16.95 10.75 4.22
N HIS A 387 -16.23 11.78 3.74
CA HIS A 387 -15.84 11.90 2.33
C HIS A 387 -14.78 10.87 1.92
N TYR A 388 -13.80 10.55 2.78
CA TYR A 388 -12.81 9.49 2.47
C TYR A 388 -13.46 8.11 2.53
N THR A 389 -14.36 7.92 3.50
CA THR A 389 -15.17 6.71 3.65
C THR A 389 -16.08 6.49 2.44
N TYR A 390 -16.80 7.52 2.01
CA TYR A 390 -17.59 7.51 0.77
C TYR A 390 -16.74 7.11 -0.44
N ARG A 391 -15.54 7.68 -0.59
CA ARG A 391 -14.63 7.39 -1.70
C ARG A 391 -14.11 5.95 -1.72
N CYS A 392 -13.85 5.34 -0.55
CA CYS A 392 -13.58 3.90 -0.47
C CYS A 392 -14.72 3.10 -1.13
N ALA A 393 -15.96 3.37 -0.73
CA ALA A 393 -17.13 2.63 -1.19
C ALA A 393 -17.45 2.89 -2.67
N SER A 394 -17.30 4.12 -3.17
CA SER A 394 -17.47 4.45 -4.59
C SER A 394 -16.45 3.71 -5.45
N CYS A 395 -15.18 3.64 -5.03
CA CYS A 395 -14.16 2.86 -5.73
C CYS A 395 -14.49 1.37 -5.76
N GLU A 396 -15.09 0.82 -4.71
CA GLU A 396 -15.51 -0.58 -4.62
C GLU A 396 -16.73 -0.88 -5.51
N ALA A 397 -17.70 0.04 -5.58
CA ALA A 397 -18.84 -0.07 -6.49
C ALA A 397 -18.41 -0.10 -7.98
N ALA A 398 -17.36 0.66 -8.33
CA ALA A 398 -16.75 0.65 -9.67
C ALA A 398 -16.15 -0.70 -10.05
N VAL A 399 -15.55 -1.39 -9.08
CA VAL A 399 -14.94 -2.71 -9.27
C VAL A 399 -16.02 -3.73 -9.62
N SER A 400 -17.14 -3.70 -8.88
CA SER A 400 -18.24 -4.65 -9.06
C SER A 400 -19.01 -4.47 -10.39
N SER A 401 -19.04 -3.27 -10.99
CA SER A 401 -19.80 -3.00 -12.22
C SER A 401 -19.05 -3.35 -13.52
N HIS A 402 -17.71 -3.41 -13.47
CA HIS A 402 -16.88 -3.75 -14.64
C HIS A 402 -16.59 -5.25 -14.81
N GLU A 403 -16.73 -6.07 -13.76
CA GLU A 403 -16.54 -7.54 -13.83
C GLU A 403 -17.53 -8.24 -14.78
N GLY A 404 -18.67 -7.63 -15.11
CA GLY A 404 -19.71 -8.24 -15.94
C GLY A 404 -19.42 -8.28 -17.46
N LYS A 405 -18.29 -7.73 -17.95
CA LYS A 405 -18.05 -7.54 -19.40
C LYS A 405 -16.83 -8.23 -20.00
N GLU A 406 -15.95 -8.87 -19.23
CA GLU A 406 -14.76 -9.53 -19.78
C GLU A 406 -14.85 -11.07 -19.69
N LYS A 407 -14.95 -11.73 -20.85
CA LYS A 407 -14.71 -13.18 -20.97
C LYS A 407 -13.23 -13.47 -20.70
N TRP A 408 -12.95 -14.31 -19.72
CA TRP A 408 -11.61 -14.79 -19.43
C TRP A 408 -11.11 -15.73 -20.53
N HIS A 409 -10.30 -15.22 -21.44
CA HIS A 409 -9.50 -16.06 -22.34
C HIS A 409 -8.11 -16.29 -21.74
N VAL A 410 -7.87 -17.53 -21.29
CA VAL A 410 -6.54 -18.01 -20.90
C VAL A 410 -5.73 -18.23 -22.19
N ASN A 411 -4.94 -17.24 -22.59
CA ASN A 411 -3.98 -17.42 -23.67
C ASN A 411 -2.67 -17.99 -23.09
N GLN A 412 -2.43 -19.28 -23.38
CA GLN A 412 -1.16 -19.97 -23.24
C GLN A 412 -0.14 -19.42 -24.26
N ALA A 413 0.47 -18.27 -24.00
CA ALA A 413 1.67 -17.82 -24.72
C ALA A 413 2.30 -16.60 -24.03
N THR A 414 3.23 -16.81 -23.10
CA THR A 414 4.36 -15.89 -22.80
C THR A 414 5.35 -16.58 -21.83
N TYR A 415 5.69 -17.83 -22.13
CA TYR A 415 6.94 -18.42 -21.66
C TYR A 415 8.02 -18.02 -22.67
N GLY A 416 8.90 -17.07 -22.31
CA GLY A 416 10.03 -16.72 -23.17
C GLY A 416 10.46 -15.26 -23.05
N HIS A 417 11.16 -14.92 -21.96
CA HIS A 417 12.35 -14.06 -21.93
C HIS A 417 12.66 -13.60 -20.49
N PHE A 418 13.07 -14.55 -19.66
CA PHE A 418 14.01 -14.27 -18.57
C PHE A 418 15.41 -14.64 -19.10
N ARG A 419 16.02 -13.72 -19.86
CA ARG A 419 17.46 -13.79 -20.10
C ARG A 419 18.15 -12.97 -19.02
N VAL A 420 18.70 -13.71 -18.06
CA VAL A 420 19.91 -13.42 -17.29
C VAL A 420 20.65 -12.17 -17.82
N ILE A 421 20.64 -11.09 -17.05
CA ILE A 421 21.74 -10.13 -17.05
C ILE A 421 22.58 -10.52 -15.85
N ARG A 422 23.52 -11.44 -16.12
CA ARG A 422 24.77 -11.57 -15.39
C ARG A 422 25.63 -10.40 -15.85
N ASP A 423 25.96 -9.52 -14.93
CA ASP A 423 27.31 -9.03 -14.61
C ASP A 423 27.19 -7.76 -13.74
#